data_AF-A0A2R6F732-F1
#
_entry.id   AF-A0A2R6F732-F1
#
_cell.length_a   1.000
_cell.length_b   1.000
_cell.length_c   1.000
_cell.angle_alpha   90.00
_cell.angle_beta   90.00
_cell.angle_gamma   90.00
#
_symmetry.space_group_name_H-M   'P 1'
#
loop_
_entity.id
_entity.type
_entity.pdbx_description
1 polymer ?
#
loop_
_entity_poly.entity_id
_entity_poly.type
_entity_poly.pdbx_seq_one_letter_code
_entity_poly.pdbx_strand_id
1 'polypeptide(L)'
;MAKEFRYDEDGEEISVWAESEDEVTEQAREELDARGISLTDEGICEHVEVIPSPRRIKSGEDGVFDERRRECGREAADVVESGMTVGLGTGSMTAWAVAEIGRKVRDGELEDIQGVATSLQSHDLAKEARIPIVDLDQVVEID
;
A
#
# COMPACT_ATOMS: atom_id res chain seq x y z
N MET A 1 -4.22 -6.38 1.22
CA MET A 1 -3.17 -5.64 0.51
C MET A 1 -2.28 -6.64 -0.19
N ALA A 2 -1.89 -6.35 -1.43
CA ALA A 2 -0.94 -7.15 -2.19
C ALA A 2 0.49 -6.72 -1.86
N LYS A 3 1.48 -7.43 -2.40
CA LYS A 3 2.92 -7.19 -2.23
C LYS A 3 3.51 -6.99 -3.61
N GLU A 4 4.43 -6.05 -3.73
CA GLU A 4 5.19 -5.82 -4.96
C GLU A 4 6.66 -5.85 -4.63
N PHE A 5 7.41 -6.66 -5.35
CA PHE A 5 8.86 -6.58 -5.39
C PHE A 5 9.25 -5.64 -6.54
N ARG A 6 10.12 -4.66 -6.25
CA ARG A 6 10.76 -3.81 -7.27
C ARG A 6 12.26 -3.82 -7.07
N TYR A 7 13.00 -4.12 -8.12
CA TYR A 7 14.46 -4.10 -8.12
C TYR A 7 14.96 -3.47 -9.42
N ASP A 8 15.91 -2.55 -9.29
CA ASP A 8 16.59 -1.90 -10.42
C ASP A 8 18.09 -2.11 -10.24
N GLU A 9 18.71 -2.76 -11.24
CA GLU A 9 20.15 -2.87 -11.35
C GLU A 9 20.55 -2.58 -12.79
N ASP A 10 21.49 -1.63 -12.96
CA ASP A 10 21.99 -1.18 -14.25
C ASP A 10 20.92 -0.72 -15.27
N GLY A 11 19.76 -0.24 -14.77
CA GLY A 11 18.67 0.27 -15.59
C GLY A 11 17.72 -0.81 -16.15
N GLU A 12 17.86 -2.05 -15.70
CA GLU A 12 16.85 -3.09 -15.89
C GLU A 12 15.93 -3.15 -14.66
N GLU A 13 14.69 -2.71 -14.83
CA GLU A 13 13.66 -2.81 -13.78
C GLU A 13 12.99 -4.18 -13.80
N ILE A 14 12.95 -4.83 -12.64
CA ILE A 14 12.16 -6.03 -12.37
C ILE A 14 11.05 -5.62 -11.41
N SER A 15 9.80 -5.82 -11.82
CA SER A 15 8.63 -5.68 -10.94
C SER A 15 7.76 -6.93 -11.05
N VAL A 16 7.45 -7.52 -9.89
CA VAL A 16 6.46 -8.59 -9.75
C VAL A 16 5.58 -8.32 -8.56
N TRP A 17 4.33 -8.77 -8.62
CA TRP A 17 3.39 -8.58 -7.52
C TRP A 17 2.55 -9.83 -7.27
N ALA A 18 2.16 -10.02 -6.01
CA ALA A 18 1.28 -11.11 -5.61
C ALA A 18 0.37 -10.70 -4.44
N GLU A 19 -0.66 -11.51 -4.14
CA GLU A 19 -1.58 -11.23 -3.02
C GLU A 19 -0.97 -11.58 -1.66
N SER A 20 0.09 -12.40 -1.64
CA SER A 20 0.83 -12.82 -0.46
C SER A 20 2.32 -12.51 -0.56
N GLU A 21 2.99 -12.49 0.59
CA GLU A 21 4.43 -12.28 0.68
C GLU A 21 5.21 -13.48 0.14
N ASP A 22 4.80 -14.69 0.51
CA ASP A 22 5.40 -15.93 0.00
C ASP A 22 5.37 -15.99 -1.53
N GLU A 23 4.23 -15.69 -2.15
CA GLU A 23 4.08 -15.73 -3.61
C GLU A 23 4.95 -14.68 -4.32
N VAL A 24 5.04 -13.45 -3.78
CA VAL A 24 5.86 -12.41 -4.43
C VAL A 24 7.35 -12.74 -4.31
N THR A 25 7.79 -13.30 -3.18
CA THR A 25 9.18 -13.67 -2.95
C THR A 25 9.59 -14.83 -3.85
N GLU A 26 8.71 -15.83 -4.04
CA GLU A 26 8.95 -16.90 -5.00
C GLU A 26 9.04 -16.38 -6.44
N GLN A 27 8.09 -15.54 -6.88
CA GLN A 27 8.11 -14.94 -8.22
C GLN A 27 9.34 -14.06 -8.46
N ALA A 28 9.72 -13.25 -7.46
CA ALA A 28 10.89 -12.38 -7.55
C ALA A 28 12.17 -13.21 -7.72
N ARG A 29 12.31 -14.30 -6.95
CA ARG A 29 13.45 -15.21 -7.08
C ARG A 29 13.53 -15.81 -8.49
N GLU A 30 12.41 -16.27 -9.05
CA GLU A 30 12.36 -16.83 -10.40
C GLU A 30 12.77 -15.80 -11.47
N GLU A 31 12.31 -14.55 -11.37
CA GLU A 31 12.66 -13.49 -12.31
C GLU A 31 14.12 -13.03 -12.18
N LEU A 32 14.67 -12.98 -10.97
CA LEU A 32 16.08 -12.69 -10.71
C LEU A 32 17.00 -13.79 -11.24
N ASP A 33 16.67 -15.05 -10.96
CA ASP A 33 17.42 -16.22 -11.43
C ASP A 33 17.44 -16.29 -12.97
N ALA A 34 16.31 -15.96 -13.62
CA ALA A 34 16.21 -15.92 -15.09
C ALA A 34 17.13 -14.86 -15.73
N ARG A 35 17.48 -13.81 -14.99
CA ARG A 35 18.41 -12.74 -15.40
C ARG A 35 19.83 -12.93 -14.85
N GLY A 36 20.06 -13.97 -14.06
CA GLY A 36 21.36 -14.25 -13.45
C GLY A 36 21.74 -13.29 -12.32
N ILE A 37 20.76 -12.62 -11.71
CA ILE A 37 20.95 -11.71 -10.58
C ILE A 37 20.87 -12.52 -9.29
N SER A 38 21.89 -12.41 -8.44
CA SER A 38 21.93 -13.13 -7.17
C SER A 38 21.54 -12.22 -6.02
N LEU A 39 20.33 -12.43 -5.49
CA LEU A 39 19.83 -11.76 -4.29
C LEU A 39 19.44 -12.82 -3.26
N THR A 40 19.71 -12.54 -1.97
CA THR A 40 19.27 -13.44 -0.89
C THR A 40 17.78 -13.26 -0.64
N ASP A 41 17.13 -14.23 0.03
CA ASP A 41 15.73 -14.08 0.45
C ASP A 41 15.51 -12.83 1.33
N GLU A 42 16.45 -12.54 2.22
CA GLU A 42 16.45 -11.32 3.03
C GLU A 42 16.51 -10.08 2.14
N GLY A 43 17.42 -10.07 1.15
CA GLY A 43 17.51 -8.99 0.17
C GLY A 43 16.26 -8.86 -0.71
N ILE A 44 15.58 -9.95 -1.05
CA ILE A 44 14.29 -9.89 -1.76
C ILE A 44 13.24 -9.22 -0.88
N CYS A 45 13.11 -9.67 0.37
CA CYS A 45 12.16 -9.09 1.33
C CYS A 45 12.39 -7.58 1.57
N GLU A 46 13.64 -7.12 1.57
CA GLU A 46 13.97 -5.68 1.68
C GLU A 46 13.42 -4.84 0.52
N HIS A 47 13.17 -5.45 -0.64
CA HIS A 47 12.63 -4.80 -1.83
C HIS A 47 11.12 -5.05 -2.02
N VAL A 48 10.47 -5.73 -1.08
CA VAL A 48 9.03 -5.98 -1.10
C VAL A 48 8.28 -4.88 -0.37
N GLU A 49 7.38 -4.23 -1.08
CA GLU A 49 6.47 -3.23 -0.53
C GLU A 49 5.04 -3.78 -0.41
N VAL A 50 4.31 -3.33 0.62
CA VAL A 50 2.86 -3.52 0.69
C VAL A 50 2.16 -2.53 -0.23
N ILE A 51 1.35 -3.03 -1.15
CA ILE A 51 0.64 -2.22 -2.15
C ILE A 51 -0.88 -2.46 -2.11
N PRO A 52 -1.68 -1.54 -2.68
CA PRO A 52 -3.09 -1.83 -2.97
C PRO A 52 -3.22 -3.08 -3.86
N SER A 53 -4.14 -4.00 -3.52
CA SER A 53 -4.38 -5.18 -4.38
C SER A 53 -5.10 -4.76 -5.67
N PRO A 54 -4.50 -4.97 -6.87
CA PRO A 54 -5.17 -4.68 -8.14
C PRO A 54 -6.50 -5.42 -8.31
N ARG A 55 -6.64 -6.62 -7.73
CA ARG A 55 -7.87 -7.43 -7.78
C ARG A 55 -9.03 -6.81 -7.02
N ARG A 56 -8.76 -5.89 -6.09
CA ARG A 56 -9.77 -5.29 -5.20
C ARG A 56 -10.07 -3.85 -5.53
N ILE A 57 -9.35 -3.27 -6.50
CA ILE A 57 -9.54 -1.91 -6.95
C ILE A 57 -10.17 -1.93 -8.35
N LYS A 58 -11.23 -1.13 -8.54
CA LYS A 58 -12.00 -1.10 -9.80
C LYS A 58 -11.15 -0.80 -11.03
N SER A 59 -10.10 0.00 -10.88
CA SER A 59 -9.20 0.37 -11.96
C SER A 59 -8.16 -0.71 -12.31
N GLY A 60 -8.15 -1.85 -11.60
CA GLY A 60 -7.24 -2.96 -11.86
C GLY A 60 -5.77 -2.57 -11.73
N GLU A 61 -4.91 -3.35 -12.41
CA GLU A 61 -3.46 -3.16 -12.47
C GLU A 61 -3.10 -1.80 -13.05
N ASP A 62 -3.67 -1.43 -14.22
CA ASP A 62 -3.42 -0.15 -14.88
C ASP A 62 -3.58 1.05 -13.95
N GLY A 63 -4.59 1.04 -13.08
CA GLY A 63 -4.83 2.15 -12.17
C GLY A 63 -4.13 2.03 -10.82
N VAL A 64 -3.66 0.85 -10.41
CA VAL A 64 -2.84 0.69 -9.20
C VAL A 64 -1.39 1.01 -9.51
N PHE A 65 -0.87 0.56 -10.64
CA PHE A 65 0.53 0.76 -11.06
C PHE A 65 0.76 2.05 -11.87
N ASP A 66 -0.26 2.90 -12.01
CA ASP A 66 -0.07 4.28 -12.47
C ASP A 66 0.75 5.05 -11.42
N GLU A 67 2.01 5.32 -11.73
CA GLU A 67 2.98 5.95 -10.83
C GLU A 67 2.48 7.30 -10.30
N ARG A 68 1.71 8.05 -11.09
CA ARG A 68 1.11 9.33 -10.62
C ARG A 68 0.13 9.10 -9.48
N ARG A 69 -0.59 7.98 -9.50
CA ARG A 69 -1.56 7.63 -8.44
C ARG A 69 -0.86 7.10 -7.20
N ARG A 70 0.26 6.38 -7.38
CA ARG A 70 1.14 5.94 -6.30
C ARG A 70 1.73 7.16 -5.58
N GLU A 71 2.35 8.07 -6.31
CA GLU A 71 2.95 9.31 -5.81
C GLU A 71 1.90 10.19 -5.12
N CYS A 72 0.79 10.54 -5.80
CA CYS A 72 -0.25 11.37 -5.17
C CYS A 72 -0.87 10.71 -3.93
N GLY A 73 -1.00 9.38 -3.91
CA GLY A 73 -1.49 8.66 -2.73
C GLY A 73 -0.53 8.78 -1.54
N ARG A 74 0.78 8.63 -1.78
CA ARG A 74 1.81 8.80 -0.75
C ARG A 74 1.90 10.24 -0.25
N GLU A 75 1.91 11.21 -1.15
CA GLU A 75 1.89 12.63 -0.78
C GLU A 75 0.64 12.99 0.04
N ALA A 76 -0.51 12.41 -0.29
CA ALA A 76 -1.74 12.60 0.49
C ALA A 76 -1.64 11.97 1.90
N ALA A 77 -0.81 10.94 2.10
CA ALA A 77 -0.53 10.38 3.42
C ALA A 77 0.52 11.20 4.20
N ASP A 78 1.26 12.10 3.55
CA ASP A 78 2.25 12.97 4.22
C ASP A 78 1.61 14.15 4.94
N VAL A 79 0.39 14.54 4.55
CA VAL A 79 -0.36 15.59 5.26
C VAL A 79 -1.11 15.08 6.50
N VAL A 80 -1.14 13.77 6.72
CA VAL A 80 -1.77 13.16 7.90
C VAL A 80 -0.81 13.24 9.07
N GLU A 81 -1.30 13.72 10.20
CA GLU A 81 -0.57 13.82 11.47
C GLU A 81 -1.21 12.93 12.55
N SER A 82 -0.43 12.57 13.57
CA SER A 82 -0.94 11.80 14.71
C SER A 82 -2.12 12.51 15.39
N GLY A 83 -3.14 11.75 15.77
CA GLY A 83 -4.38 12.26 16.37
C GLY A 83 -5.47 12.69 15.38
N MET A 84 -5.20 12.72 14.07
CA MET A 84 -6.20 13.13 13.08
C MET A 84 -7.33 12.11 12.89
N THR A 85 -8.52 12.64 12.58
CA THR A 85 -9.67 11.91 12.06
C THR A 85 -9.71 12.04 10.55
N VAL A 86 -9.31 10.99 9.83
CA VAL A 86 -9.07 11.04 8.39
C VAL A 86 -10.27 10.49 7.61
N GLY A 87 -10.79 11.28 6.68
CA GLY A 87 -11.80 10.81 5.72
C GLY A 87 -11.20 9.88 4.66
N LEU A 88 -11.62 8.61 4.62
CA LEU A 88 -11.11 7.61 3.69
C LEU A 88 -12.01 7.49 2.46
N GLY A 89 -11.61 8.20 1.40
CA GLY A 89 -12.20 8.15 0.04
C GLY A 89 -12.13 6.77 -0.63
N THR A 90 -12.41 6.69 -1.93
CA THR A 90 -12.47 5.42 -2.68
C THR A 90 -11.64 5.49 -3.97
N GLY A 91 -11.11 4.35 -4.45
CA GLY A 91 -10.34 4.24 -5.69
C GLY A 91 -8.83 4.08 -5.46
N SER A 92 -8.07 3.85 -6.55
CA SER A 92 -6.65 3.45 -6.46
C SER A 92 -5.73 4.47 -5.80
N MET A 93 -5.90 5.76 -6.07
CA MET A 93 -5.12 6.82 -5.41
C MET A 93 -5.36 6.84 -3.90
N THR A 94 -6.63 6.73 -3.48
CA THR A 94 -6.96 6.63 -2.05
C THR A 94 -6.43 5.33 -1.44
N ALA A 95 -6.45 4.23 -2.19
CA ALA A 95 -5.92 2.97 -1.71
C ALA A 95 -4.40 3.06 -1.43
N TRP A 96 -3.66 3.80 -2.25
CA TRP A 96 -2.25 4.12 -1.98
C TRP A 96 -2.09 4.97 -0.72
N ALA A 97 -2.91 6.00 -0.53
CA ALA A 97 -2.89 6.79 0.71
C ALA A 97 -3.16 5.92 1.94
N VAL A 98 -4.16 5.04 1.89
CA VAL A 98 -4.48 4.10 2.98
C VAL A 98 -3.34 3.12 3.25
N ALA A 99 -2.69 2.60 2.20
CA ALA A 99 -1.54 1.71 2.34
C ALA A 99 -0.35 2.42 3.02
N GLU A 100 -0.06 3.66 2.62
CA GLU A 100 1.02 4.47 3.20
C GLU A 100 0.73 4.89 4.64
N ILE A 101 -0.51 5.32 4.94
CA ILE A 101 -0.93 5.59 6.33
C ILE A 101 -0.76 4.32 7.19
N GLY A 102 -1.18 3.16 6.68
CA GLY A 102 -1.01 1.89 7.37
C GLY A 102 0.46 1.49 7.59
N ARG A 103 1.34 1.81 6.64
CA ARG A 103 2.80 1.67 6.79
C ARG A 103 3.28 2.53 7.96
N LYS A 104 2.98 3.83 7.94
CA LYS A 104 3.38 4.78 8.99
C LYS A 104 2.86 4.40 10.37
N VAL A 105 1.62 3.93 10.48
CA VAL A 105 1.05 3.44 11.75
C VAL A 105 1.81 2.21 12.26
N ARG A 106 2.15 1.27 11.38
CA ARG A 106 2.90 0.07 11.76
C ARG A 106 4.33 0.42 12.18
N ASP A 107 4.94 1.39 11.52
CA ASP A 107 6.32 1.81 11.76
C ASP A 107 6.43 2.76 12.97
N GLY A 108 5.30 3.18 13.55
CA GLY A 108 5.24 4.09 14.70
C GLY A 108 5.45 5.57 14.33
N GLU A 109 5.37 5.90 13.05
CA GLU A 109 5.44 7.29 12.54
C GLU A 109 4.12 8.04 12.75
N LEU A 110 2.98 7.32 12.77
CA LEU A 110 1.65 7.85 13.05
C LEU A 110 0.99 7.11 14.22
N GLU A 111 0.44 7.88 15.15
CA GLU A 111 -0.23 7.39 16.35
C GLU A 111 -1.61 8.03 16.52
N ASP A 112 -2.51 7.36 17.24
CA ASP A 112 -3.83 7.89 17.60
C ASP A 112 -4.70 8.38 16.43
N ILE A 113 -4.49 7.85 15.22
CA ILE A 113 -5.33 8.16 14.07
C ILE A 113 -6.61 7.32 14.05
N GLN A 114 -7.66 7.87 13.45
CA GLN A 114 -8.89 7.13 13.15
C GLN A 114 -9.40 7.47 11.75
N GLY A 115 -10.00 6.50 11.08
CA GLY A 115 -10.49 6.62 9.71
C GLY A 115 -12.02 6.59 9.64
N VAL A 116 -12.59 7.46 8.81
CA VAL A 116 -14.02 7.44 8.45
C VAL A 116 -14.16 6.99 7.00
N ALA A 117 -14.61 5.74 6.80
CA ALA A 117 -14.71 5.14 5.47
C ALA A 117 -15.94 5.61 4.69
N THR A 118 -15.72 5.98 3.42
CA THR A 118 -16.80 6.37 2.47
C THR A 118 -17.38 5.20 1.68
N SER A 119 -16.75 4.03 1.69
CA SER A 119 -17.25 2.82 1.03
C SER A 119 -16.78 1.54 1.74
N LEU A 120 -17.41 0.40 1.40
CA LEU A 120 -16.93 -0.91 1.85
C LEU A 120 -15.49 -1.20 1.41
N GLN A 121 -15.11 -0.74 0.22
CA GLN A 121 -13.72 -0.89 -0.26
C GLN A 121 -12.75 -0.16 0.66
N SER A 122 -13.00 1.11 0.99
CA SER A 122 -12.08 1.88 1.83
C SER A 122 -12.09 1.41 3.28
N HIS A 123 -13.24 0.96 3.77
CA HIS A 123 -13.36 0.28 5.06
C HIS A 123 -12.46 -0.97 5.13
N ASP A 124 -12.56 -1.86 4.15
CA ASP A 124 -11.78 -3.11 4.16
C ASP A 124 -10.28 -2.84 4.02
N LEU A 125 -9.89 -1.86 3.19
CA LEU A 125 -8.49 -1.45 3.05
C LEU A 125 -7.94 -0.87 4.36
N ALA A 126 -8.69 -0.01 5.04
CA ALA A 126 -8.30 0.58 6.31
C ALA A 126 -8.08 -0.50 7.39
N LYS A 127 -8.98 -1.49 7.44
CA LYS A 127 -8.87 -2.62 8.35
C LYS A 127 -7.61 -3.45 8.11
N GLU A 128 -7.28 -3.71 6.84
CA GLU A 128 -6.04 -4.41 6.47
C GLU A 128 -4.78 -3.61 6.74
N ALA A 129 -4.87 -2.29 6.58
CA ALA A 129 -3.84 -1.32 6.93
C ALA A 129 -3.70 -1.09 8.44
N ARG A 130 -4.55 -1.73 9.27
CA ARG A 130 -4.61 -1.58 10.74
C ARG A 130 -4.92 -0.15 11.20
N ILE A 131 -5.63 0.61 10.39
CA ILE A 131 -6.15 1.93 10.75
C ILE A 131 -7.45 1.72 11.53
N PRO A 132 -7.60 2.24 12.76
CA PRO A 132 -8.85 2.21 13.50
C PRO A 132 -9.97 2.89 12.70
N ILE A 133 -11.15 2.28 12.62
CA ILE A 133 -12.29 2.82 11.86
C ILE A 133 -13.37 3.26 12.84
N VAL A 134 -13.96 4.42 12.60
CA VAL A 134 -15.12 4.95 13.32
C VAL A 134 -16.23 5.33 12.35
N ASP A 135 -17.47 5.27 12.83
CA ASP A 135 -18.62 5.71 12.06
C ASP A 135 -18.70 7.24 12.06
N LEU A 136 -19.28 7.80 10.99
CA LEU A 136 -19.39 9.26 10.82
C LEU A 136 -20.16 9.95 11.97
N ASP A 137 -21.12 9.26 12.58
CA ASP A 137 -21.92 9.79 13.69
C ASP A 137 -21.20 9.73 15.06
N GLN A 138 -20.03 9.10 15.11
CA GLN A 138 -19.18 9.01 16.30
C GLN A 138 -18.13 10.12 16.37
N VAL A 139 -17.97 10.89 15.29
CA VAL A 139 -16.99 11.98 15.20
C VAL A 139 -17.70 13.33 15.03
N VAL A 140 -17.08 14.37 15.58
CA VAL A 140 -17.61 15.75 15.49
C VAL A 140 -17.04 16.48 14.27
N GLU A 141 -15.81 16.12 13.87
CA GLU A 141 -15.03 16.77 12.82
C GLU A 141 -14.18 15.71 12.10
N ILE A 142 -13.89 15.97 10.83
CA ILE A 142 -12.91 15.24 10.00
C ILE A 142 -11.89 16.29 9.57
N ASP A 143 -10.62 16.01 9.84
CA ASP A 143 -9.50 16.92 9.59
C ASP A 143 -9.11 16.97 8.10
#